data_AF-A0A1B1UN73-F1
#
_entry.id   AF-A0A1B1UN73-F1
#
_cell.length_a   1.000
_cell.length_b   1.000
_cell.length_c   1.000
_cell.angle_alpha   90.00
_cell.angle_beta   90.00
_cell.angle_gamma   90.00
#
_symmetry.space_group_name_H-M   'P 1'
#
loop_
_entity.id
_entity.type
_entity.pdbx_description
1 polymer ?
#
loop_
_entity_poly.entity_id
_entity_poly.type
_entity_poly.pdbx_seq_one_letter_code
_entity_poly.pdbx_strand_id
1 'polypeptide(L)' 'MNYGIGIALVAVAAVLLYAGWPDKDGRSPRFLRFNAALVLYPPLVLVFLAFGSALLINAL' A
#
# COMPACT_ATOMS: atom_id res chain seq x y z
N MET A 1 7.51 -8.43 19.04
CA MET A 1 6.38 -7.49 18.86
C MET A 1 6.52 -6.67 17.57
N ASN A 2 7.70 -6.11 17.28
CA ASN A 2 7.95 -5.27 16.09
C ASN A 2 7.81 -6.01 14.75
N TYR A 3 8.21 -7.29 14.70
CA TYR A 3 8.11 -8.11 13.49
C TYR A 3 6.67 -8.27 12.97
N GLY A 4 5.71 -8.55 13.86
CA GLY A 4 4.30 -8.71 13.48
C GLY A 4 3.67 -7.43 12.96
N ILE A 5 4.06 -6.28 13.52
CA ILE A 5 3.62 -4.95 13.06
C ILE A 5 4.22 -4.66 11.68
N GLY A 6 5.50 -4.97 11.47
CA GLY A 6 6.16 -4.84 10.17
C GLY A 6 5.46 -5.66 9.07
N ILE A 7 5.15 -6.93 9.36
CA ILE A 7 4.39 -7.79 8.43
C ILE A 7 3.02 -7.20 8.13
N ALA A 8 2.29 -6.75 9.15
CA ALA A 8 0.95 -6.20 8.96
C ALA A 8 0.95 -4.97 8.06
N LEU A 9 1.90 -4.05 8.24
CA LEU A 9 2.02 -2.84 7.42
C LEU A 9 2.39 -3.16 5.97
N VAL A 10 3.32 -4.10 5.74
CA VAL A 10 3.66 -4.57 4.39
C VAL A 10 2.48 -5.27 3.73
N ALA A 11 1.73 -6.09 4.47
CA ALA A 11 0.53 -6.75 3.96
C ALA A 11 -0.54 -5.73 3.54
N VAL A 12 -0.77 -4.68 4.33
CA VAL A 12 -1.68 -3.58 3.98
C VAL A 12 -1.21 -2.86 2.71
N ALA A 13 0.09 -2.55 2.59
CA ALA A 13 0.65 -1.95 1.37
C ALA A 13 0.43 -2.84 0.14
N ALA A 14 0.62 -4.16 0.27
CA ALA A 14 0.40 -5.12 -0.82
C ALA A 14 -1.08 -5.18 -1.25
N VAL A 15 -2.01 -5.17 -0.29
CA VAL A 15 -3.46 -5.13 -0.58
C VAL A 15 -3.83 -3.84 -1.30
N LEU A 16 -3.28 -2.70 -0.88
CA LEU A 16 -3.51 -1.43 -1.57
C LEU A 16 -2.90 -1.44 -2.98
N LEU A 17 -1.69 -1.95 -3.18
CA LEU A 17 -1.14 -2.07 -4.53
C LEU A 17 -2.01 -2.94 -5.44
N TYR A 18 -2.49 -4.07 -4.91
CA TYR A 18 -3.40 -4.95 -5.65
C TYR A 18 -4.75 -4.27 -5.97
N ALA A 19 -5.33 -3.56 -5.00
CA ALA A 19 -6.59 -2.83 -5.21
C ALA A 19 -6.46 -1.63 -6.16
N GLY A 20 -5.26 -1.04 -6.24
CA GLY A 20 -4.93 0.06 -7.13
C GLY A 20 -4.49 -0.38 -8.53
N TRP A 21 -4.29 -1.68 -8.77
CA TRP A 21 -3.85 -2.18 -10.07
C TRP A 21 -4.95 -1.95 -11.11
N PRO A 22 -4.64 -1.30 -12.26
CA PRO A 22 -5.58 -1.22 -13.37
C PRO A 22 -5.99 -2.62 -13.87
N ASP A 23 -7.26 -2.74 -14.26
CA ASP A 23 -7.74 -3.94 -14.96
C ASP A 23 -7.04 -4.10 -16.32
N LYS A 24 -7.09 -5.30 -16.93
CA LYS A 24 -6.35 -5.64 -18.17
C LYS A 24 -6.57 -4.66 -19.32
N ASP A 25 -7.71 -3.98 -19.33
CA ASP A 25 -8.09 -2.99 -20.35
C ASP A 25 -7.67 -1.55 -20.02
N GLY A 26 -7.01 -1.31 -18.88
CA GLY A 26 -6.58 0.02 -18.41
C GLY A 26 -7.72 1.00 -18.10
N ARG A 27 -8.98 0.55 -18.18
CA ARG A 27 -10.16 1.44 -18.19
C ARG A 27 -10.50 2.08 -16.86
N SER A 28 -10.13 1.47 -15.73
CA SER A 28 -10.41 2.05 -14.41
C SER A 28 -9.65 1.30 -13.33
N PRO A 29 -8.76 1.95 -12.57
CA PRO A 29 -8.37 1.43 -11.27
C PRO A 29 -9.59 1.54 -10.36
N ARG A 30 -9.93 0.43 -9.68
CA ARG A 30 -11.18 0.29 -8.89
C ARG A 30 -11.40 1.40 -7.86
N PHE A 31 -10.33 2.08 -7.45
CA PHE A 31 -10.31 3.14 -6.44
C PHE A 31 -10.19 4.58 -6.95
N LEU A 32 -9.83 4.83 -8.23
CA LEU A 32 -9.70 6.19 -8.77
C LEU A 32 -11.03 6.89 -9.07
N ARG A 33 -12.15 6.32 -8.60
CA ARG A 33 -13.49 6.92 -8.75
C ARG A 33 -13.65 8.23 -7.95
N PHE A 34 -12.77 8.47 -6.98
CA PHE A 34 -12.75 9.69 -6.16
C PHE A 34 -11.54 10.55 -6.51
N ASN A 35 -11.78 11.78 -6.96
CA ASN A 35 -10.73 12.72 -7.41
C ASN A 35 -9.66 12.99 -6.32
N ALA A 36 -10.04 12.92 -5.04
CA ALA A 36 -9.11 13.06 -3.91
C ALA A 36 -8.21 11.83 -3.66
N ALA A 37 -8.67 10.63 -4.07
CA ALA A 37 -7.90 9.40 -3.90
C ALA A 37 -6.66 9.38 -4.81
N LEU A 38 -6.69 10.04 -5.96
CA LEU A 38 -5.53 10.21 -6.84
C LEU A 38 -4.32 10.82 -6.12
N VAL A 39 -4.56 11.73 -5.19
CA VAL A 39 -3.50 12.49 -4.50
C VAL A 39 -3.05 11.78 -3.23
N LEU A 40 -3.98 11.23 -2.45
CA LEU A 40 -3.68 10.66 -1.13
C LEU A 40 -3.22 9.19 -1.21
N TYR A 41 -3.66 8.46 -2.23
CA TYR A 41 -3.39 7.02 -2.33
C TYR A 41 -1.91 6.69 -2.52
N PRO A 42 -1.18 7.33 -3.46
CA PRO A 42 0.25 7.06 -3.63
C PRO A 42 1.08 7.27 -2.35
N PRO A 43 0.99 8.42 -1.63
CA PRO A 43 1.77 8.59 -0.41
C PRO A 43 1.31 7.66 0.71
N LEU A 44 0.03 7.29 0.80
CA LEU A 44 -0.46 6.35 1.80
C LEU A 44 0.18 4.96 1.64
N VAL A 45 0.22 4.44 0.41
CA VAL A 45 0.88 3.16 0.09
C VAL A 45 2.37 3.23 0.44
N LEU A 46 3.04 4.33 0.09
CA LEU A 46 4.46 4.52 0.39
C LEU A 46 4.74 4.56 1.90
N VAL A 47 3.87 5.18 2.70
CA VAL A 47 3.99 5.18 4.17
C VAL A 47 3.91 3.76 4.71
N PHE A 48 2.88 3.00 4.36
CA PHE A 48 2.74 1.62 4.82
C PHE A 48 3.94 0.74 4.42
N LEU A 49 4.39 0.89 3.18
CA LEU A 49 5.53 0.14 2.66
C LEU A 49 6.84 0.52 3.36
N ALA A 50 7.13 1.80 3.54
CA ALA A 50 8.37 2.29 4.14
C ALA A 50 8.47 1.91 5.62
N PHE A 51 7.43 2.20 6.41
CA PHE A 51 7.43 1.88 7.84
C PHE A 51 7.39 0.37 8.09
N GLY A 52 6.61 -0.37 7.30
CA GLY A 52 6.57 -1.83 7.37
C GLY A 52 7.93 -2.45 7.08
N SER A 53 8.57 -2.04 5.98
CA SER A 53 9.90 -2.53 5.60
C SER A 53 10.97 -2.15 6.63
N ALA A 54 10.95 -0.92 7.14
CA ALA A 54 11.88 -0.46 8.17
C ALA A 54 11.75 -1.28 9.46
N LEU A 55 10.52 -1.59 9.89
CA LEU A 55 10.26 -2.43 11.06
C LEU A 55 10.72 -3.88 10.86
N LEU A 56 10.56 -4.43 9.66
CA LEU A 56 11.06 -5.76 9.34
C LEU A 56 12.59 -5.80 9.36
N ILE A 57 13.26 -4.82 8.75
CA ILE A 57 14.72 -4.70 8.74
C ILE A 57 15.25 -4.53 10.17
N ASN A 58 14.58 -3.74 11.02
CA ASN A 58 14.97 -3.55 12.41
C ASN A 58 14.76 -4.79 13.29
N ALA A 59 13.82 -5.65 12.92
CA ALA A 59 13.48 -6.85 13.67
C ALA A 59 14.31 -8.09 13.27
N LEU A 60 15.15 -7.96 12.23
CA LEU A 60 16.17 -8.92 11.79
C LEU A 60 17.47 -8.70 12.55
#